data_AF-A0A5M6CUH3-F1
#
_entry.id   AF-A0A5M6CUH3-F1
#
_cell.length_a   1.000
_cell.length_b   1.000
_cell.length_c   1.000
_cell.angle_alpha   90.00
_cell.angle_beta   90.00
_cell.angle_gamma   90.00
#
_symmetry.space_group_name_H-M   'P 1'
#
loop_
_entity.id
_entity.type
_entity.pdbx_description
1 polymer ?
#
loop_
_entity_poly.entity_id
_entity_poly.type
_entity_poly.pdbx_seq_one_letter_code
_entity_poly.pdbx_strand_id
1 'polypeptide(L)'
;MFDFKEKFKDRPTSELLQMLEQPEKYQPDAIEAAKTIIENRKEKDPKSFEEDVAFLKIKEHQTISRKEIPAKKTIDIWEEDDIDKSNKSITRNHILAILIVYIAMNCLYLFQLLQIRLNGYSEDYEIMQLVPILAQFAFAITGSIFFFKREKTGWILIVFDFTFRTIFSLQLLVLSLRYISNPFIPFSFYNTILPLILFGLVLFRLGSARLMSEYKATKQTYMFTIGASILFAACIVFVQRFFY
;
A
#
# COMPACT_ATOMS: atom_id res chain seq x y z
N MET A 1 -14.43 50.51 -36.62
CA MET A 1 -14.87 50.25 -35.22
C MET A 1 -15.49 48.87 -35.22
N PHE A 2 -15.01 47.97 -34.37
CA PHE A 2 -15.47 46.57 -34.35
C PHE A 2 -16.73 46.50 -33.47
N ASP A 3 -17.86 46.00 -33.99
CA ASP A 3 -19.08 45.87 -33.18
C ASP A 3 -19.08 44.55 -32.42
N PHE A 4 -18.57 44.60 -31.19
CA PHE A 4 -18.55 43.44 -30.30
C PHE A 4 -19.95 43.05 -29.82
N LYS A 5 -20.93 43.98 -29.79
CA LYS A 5 -22.30 43.66 -29.36
C LYS A 5 -23.00 42.77 -30.38
N GLU A 6 -22.81 43.05 -31.67
CA GLU A 6 -23.37 42.22 -32.73
C GLU A 6 -22.71 40.83 -32.76
N LYS A 7 -21.37 40.78 -32.63
CA LYS A 7 -20.61 39.52 -32.65
C LYS A 7 -20.88 38.61 -31.45
N PHE A 8 -21.23 39.17 -30.30
CA PHE A 8 -21.46 38.41 -29.06
C PHE A 8 -22.92 38.08 -28.79
N LYS A 9 -23.84 38.58 -29.63
CA LYS A 9 -25.29 38.37 -29.50
C LYS A 9 -25.67 36.89 -29.44
N ASP A 10 -25.03 36.07 -30.27
CA ASP A 10 -25.30 34.63 -30.40
C ASP A 10 -24.35 33.74 -29.58
N ARG A 11 -23.39 34.33 -28.85
CA ARG A 11 -22.47 33.55 -28.03
C ARG A 11 -23.16 32.96 -26.81
N PRO A 12 -22.81 31.74 -26.38
CA PRO A 12 -23.39 31.15 -25.18
C PRO A 12 -23.00 31.95 -23.93
N THR A 13 -23.89 32.01 -22.94
CA THR A 13 -23.69 32.77 -21.69
C THR A 13 -22.41 32.34 -20.97
N SER A 14 -22.07 31.05 -21.06
CA SER A 14 -20.86 30.46 -20.51
C SER A 14 -19.56 31.04 -21.08
N GLU A 15 -19.50 31.30 -22.38
CA GLU A 15 -18.32 31.94 -22.99
C GLU A 15 -18.22 33.42 -22.60
N LEU A 16 -19.35 34.12 -22.52
CA LEU A 16 -19.36 35.52 -22.11
C LEU A 16 -18.91 35.69 -20.65
N LEU A 17 -19.31 34.77 -19.76
CA LEU A 17 -18.87 34.77 -18.36
C LEU A 17 -17.37 34.48 -18.23
N GLN A 18 -16.83 33.53 -19.00
CA GLN A 18 -15.38 33.26 -19.04
C GLN A 18 -14.56 34.46 -19.53
N MET A 19 -15.12 35.29 -20.43
CA MET A 19 -14.46 36.52 -20.85
C MET A 19 -14.33 37.53 -19.71
N LEU A 20 -15.31 37.59 -18.79
CA LEU A 20 -15.27 38.46 -17.62
C LEU A 20 -14.30 37.97 -16.53
N GLU A 21 -14.03 36.66 -16.47
CA GLU A 21 -13.08 36.07 -15.52
C GLU A 21 -11.62 36.29 -15.93
N GLN A 22 -11.35 36.59 -17.20
CA GLN A 22 -9.99 36.79 -17.75
C GLN A 22 -9.91 38.11 -18.53
N PRO A 23 -10.22 39.26 -17.92
CA PRO A 23 -10.31 40.55 -18.61
C PRO A 23 -9.00 40.96 -19.29
N GLU A 24 -7.86 40.52 -18.77
CA GLU A 24 -6.53 40.77 -19.32
C GLU A 24 -6.27 40.14 -20.71
N LYS A 25 -7.08 39.16 -21.12
CA LYS A 25 -6.95 38.48 -22.43
C LYS A 25 -7.78 39.11 -23.54
N TYR A 26 -8.63 40.08 -23.21
CA TYR A 26 -9.60 40.65 -24.15
C TYR A 26 -9.49 42.17 -24.20
N GLN A 27 -9.99 42.75 -25.28
CA GLN A 27 -10.05 44.20 -25.43
C GLN A 27 -11.11 44.78 -24.47
N PRO A 28 -10.89 45.96 -23.88
CA PRO A 28 -11.85 46.60 -22.96
C PRO A 28 -13.26 46.71 -23.53
N ASP A 29 -13.39 47.13 -24.79
CA ASP A 29 -14.67 47.27 -25.49
C ASP A 29 -15.42 45.92 -25.64
N ALA A 30 -14.68 44.81 -25.73
CA ALA A 30 -15.25 43.46 -25.79
C ALA A 30 -15.77 43.00 -24.41
N ILE A 31 -15.07 43.37 -23.34
CA ILE A 31 -15.50 43.11 -21.96
C ILE A 31 -16.77 43.91 -21.63
N GLU A 32 -16.84 45.17 -22.05
CA GLU A 32 -18.02 46.01 -21.86
C GLU A 32 -19.23 45.45 -22.62
N ALA A 33 -19.05 45.06 -23.89
CA ALA A 33 -20.10 44.43 -24.68
C ALA A 33 -20.60 43.11 -24.04
N ALA A 34 -19.69 42.28 -23.51
CA ALA A 34 -20.04 41.05 -22.81
C ALA A 34 -20.86 41.32 -21.54
N LYS A 35 -20.48 42.32 -20.73
CA LYS A 35 -21.24 42.74 -19.53
C LYS A 35 -22.66 43.17 -19.89
N THR A 36 -22.81 44.04 -20.88
CA THR A 36 -24.12 44.54 -21.31
C THR A 36 -25.02 43.39 -21.81
N ILE A 37 -24.48 42.41 -22.54
CA ILE A 37 -25.26 41.27 -23.04
C ILE A 37 -25.66 40.34 -21.89
N ILE A 38 -24.78 40.09 -20.92
CA ILE A 38 -25.07 39.29 -19.73
C ILE A 38 -26.18 39.93 -18.90
N GLU A 39 -26.10 41.23 -18.64
CA GLU A 39 -27.12 41.97 -17.89
C GLU A 39 -28.49 41.91 -18.59
N ASN A 40 -28.50 42.12 -19.91
CA ASN A 40 -29.74 41.98 -20.71
C ASN A 40 -30.33 40.56 -20.68
N ARG A 41 -29.50 39.52 -20.63
CA ARG A 41 -29.98 38.12 -20.55
C ARG A 41 -30.52 37.79 -19.16
N LYS A 42 -29.85 38.27 -18.11
CA LYS A 42 -30.30 38.14 -16.71
C LYS A 42 -31.67 38.79 -16.48
N GLU A 43 -31.95 39.92 -17.13
CA GLU A 43 -33.24 40.61 -17.03
C GLU A 43 -34.35 39.94 -17.86
N LYS A 44 -34.03 39.38 -19.03
CA LYS A 44 -35.03 38.79 -19.94
C LYS A 44 -35.42 37.36 -19.58
N ASP A 45 -34.48 36.55 -19.12
CA ASP A 45 -34.74 35.16 -18.71
C ASP A 45 -33.84 34.75 -17.53
N PRO A 46 -34.25 35.08 -16.30
CA PRO A 46 -33.45 34.82 -15.11
C PRO A 46 -33.29 33.32 -14.81
N LYS A 47 -34.25 32.47 -15.22
CA LYS A 47 -34.19 31.03 -14.95
C LYS A 47 -33.16 30.33 -15.84
N SER A 48 -33.16 30.63 -17.14
CA SER A 48 -32.15 30.11 -18.07
C SER A 48 -30.74 30.58 -17.70
N PHE A 49 -30.60 31.83 -17.21
CA PHE A 49 -29.32 32.36 -16.77
C PHE A 49 -28.77 31.63 -15.52
N GLU A 50 -29.62 31.32 -14.54
CA GLU A 50 -29.20 30.57 -13.34
C GLU A 50 -28.75 29.14 -13.66
N GLU A 51 -29.42 28.47 -14.62
CA GLU A 51 -29.03 27.13 -15.08
C GLU A 51 -27.66 27.13 -15.78
N ASP A 52 -27.40 28.12 -16.65
CA ASP A 52 -26.10 28.30 -17.32
C ASP A 52 -24.96 28.55 -16.33
N VAL A 53 -25.22 29.35 -15.29
CA VAL A 53 -24.25 29.64 -14.21
C VAL A 53 -24.01 28.40 -13.34
N ALA A 54 -25.05 27.61 -13.04
CA ALA A 54 -24.90 26.36 -12.29
C ALA A 54 -24.08 25.32 -13.08
N PHE A 55 -24.30 25.22 -14.39
CA PHE A 55 -23.54 24.32 -15.27
C PHE A 55 -22.04 24.66 -15.31
N LEU A 56 -21.70 25.96 -15.31
CA LEU A 56 -20.30 26.42 -15.23
C LEU A 56 -19.61 26.00 -13.94
N LYS A 57 -20.26 26.15 -12.78
CA LYS A 57 -19.70 25.73 -11.48
C LYS A 57 -19.43 24.23 -11.42
N ILE A 58 -20.32 23.42 -12.01
CA ILE A 58 -20.13 21.97 -12.10
C ILE A 58 -18.96 21.63 -13.05
N LYS A 59 -18.84 22.34 -14.16
CA LYS A 59 -17.76 22.14 -15.14
C LYS A 59 -16.39 22.58 -14.60
N GLU A 60 -16.31 23.63 -13.79
CA GLU A 60 -15.08 24.00 -13.09
C GLU A 60 -14.65 22.91 -12.09
N HIS A 61 -15.57 22.38 -11.29
CA HIS A 61 -15.28 21.25 -10.40
C HIS A 61 -14.80 20.01 -11.17
N GLN A 62 -15.40 19.72 -12.32
CA GLN A 62 -14.96 18.60 -13.17
C GLN A 62 -13.63 18.87 -13.89
N THR A 63 -13.31 20.12 -14.25
CA THR A 63 -12.07 20.45 -14.97
C THR A 63 -10.86 20.54 -14.04
N ILE A 64 -11.06 20.97 -12.79
CA ILE A 64 -10.06 20.84 -11.72
C ILE A 64 -9.79 19.35 -11.45
N SER A 65 -10.82 18.50 -11.49
CA SER A 65 -10.67 17.04 -11.36
C SER A 65 -10.07 16.32 -12.59
N ARG A 66 -9.91 16.99 -13.75
CA ARG A 66 -9.50 16.35 -15.02
C ARG A 66 -8.17 16.83 -15.59
N LYS A 67 -7.55 17.86 -15.00
CA LYS A 67 -6.17 18.29 -15.35
C LYS A 67 -5.07 17.46 -14.67
N GLU A 68 -5.42 16.50 -13.83
CA GLU A 68 -4.50 15.53 -13.23
C GLU A 68 -4.68 14.12 -13.83
N ILE A 69 -4.65 14.01 -15.16
CA ILE A 69 -4.43 12.70 -15.80
C ILE A 69 -2.95 12.63 -16.16
N PRO A 70 -2.06 12.15 -15.26
CA PRO A 70 -0.73 11.77 -15.67
C PRO A 70 -0.83 10.60 -16.65
N ALA A 71 -0.05 10.69 -17.72
CA ALA A 71 0.11 9.64 -18.72
C ALA A 71 0.37 8.29 -18.05
N LYS A 72 -0.47 7.28 -18.38
CA LYS A 72 -0.28 5.85 -18.07
C LYS A 72 0.43 5.58 -16.74
N LYS A 73 -0.28 5.74 -15.61
CA LYS A 73 0.08 5.06 -14.37
C LYS A 73 0.03 3.55 -14.61
N THR A 74 1.20 2.93 -14.78
CA THR A 74 1.39 1.55 -14.33
C THR A 74 0.91 1.54 -12.89
N ILE A 75 -0.14 0.78 -12.58
CA ILE A 75 -0.67 0.65 -11.23
C ILE A 75 0.45 0.02 -10.40
N ASP A 76 1.28 0.85 -9.78
CA ASP A 76 2.25 0.41 -8.79
C ASP A 76 1.39 0.09 -7.56
N ILE A 77 1.09 -1.20 -7.37
CA ILE A 77 0.26 -1.75 -6.27
C ILE A 77 0.82 -1.38 -4.88
N TRP A 78 1.96 -0.69 -4.85
CA TRP A 78 2.71 -0.20 -3.70
C TRP A 78 2.55 1.31 -3.46
N GLU A 79 2.05 2.07 -4.42
CA GLU A 79 1.59 3.44 -4.22
C GLU A 79 0.16 3.36 -3.67
N GLU A 80 0.03 3.38 -2.34
CA GLU A 80 -1.21 3.87 -1.71
C GLU A 80 -1.40 5.30 -2.25
N ASP A 81 -2.20 5.43 -3.32
CA ASP A 81 -2.59 6.69 -3.95
C ASP A 81 -2.95 7.71 -2.88
N ASP A 82 -2.17 8.81 -2.81
CA ASP A 82 -2.45 10.09 -2.15
C ASP A 82 -3.55 10.07 -1.08
N ILE A 83 -3.42 9.20 -0.07
CA ILE A 83 -4.19 9.31 1.17
C ILE A 83 -3.55 10.47 1.91
N ASP A 84 -4.05 11.67 1.60
CA ASP A 84 -3.95 12.90 2.36
C ASP A 84 -2.61 13.06 3.08
N LYS A 85 -1.73 13.90 2.53
CA LYS A 85 -0.50 14.42 3.17
C LYS A 85 -0.77 15.17 4.49
N SER A 86 -1.85 14.87 5.20
CA SER A 86 -1.85 14.84 6.65
C SER A 86 -0.59 14.12 7.12
N ASN A 87 0.37 14.93 7.55
CA ASN A 87 1.61 14.62 8.29
C ASN A 87 1.40 13.77 9.57
N LYS A 88 0.35 12.96 9.65
CA LYS A 88 0.13 12.00 10.73
C LYS A 88 1.18 10.90 10.59
N SER A 89 2.24 11.03 11.36
CA SER A 89 3.15 9.93 11.68
C SER A 89 2.33 8.68 12.04
N ILE A 90 2.89 7.51 11.72
CA ILE A 90 2.25 6.26 12.09
C ILE A 90 2.13 6.22 13.61
N THR A 91 0.90 6.04 14.10
CA THR A 91 0.65 6.06 15.54
C THR A 91 1.34 4.88 16.20
N ARG A 92 1.78 5.07 17.45
CA ARG A 92 2.39 4.01 18.26
C ARG A 92 1.55 2.71 18.28
N ASN A 93 0.22 2.85 18.24
CA ASN A 93 -0.71 1.72 18.22
C ASN A 93 -0.57 0.84 16.97
N HIS A 94 -0.27 1.42 15.80
CA HIS A 94 -0.06 0.64 14.58
C HIS A 94 1.24 -0.18 14.66
N ILE A 95 2.32 0.42 15.17
CA ILE A 95 3.60 -0.28 15.38
C ILE A 95 3.42 -1.42 16.39
N LEU A 96 2.70 -1.15 17.49
CA LEU A 96 2.35 -2.17 18.48
C LEU A 96 1.50 -3.29 17.89
N ALA A 97 0.54 -2.99 17.02
CA ALA A 97 -0.26 -4.02 16.36
C ALA A 97 0.60 -4.95 15.49
N ILE A 98 1.52 -4.40 14.70
CA ILE A 98 2.48 -5.21 13.90
C ILE A 98 3.34 -6.07 14.82
N LEU A 99 3.86 -5.51 15.91
CA LEU A 99 4.67 -6.25 16.88
C LEU A 99 3.89 -7.36 17.58
N ILE A 100 2.64 -7.11 17.98
CA ILE A 100 1.77 -8.11 18.61
C ILE A 100 1.54 -9.26 17.64
N VAL A 101 1.21 -8.97 16.38
CA VAL A 101 1.05 -10.01 15.35
C VAL A 101 2.34 -10.80 15.17
N TYR A 102 3.48 -10.10 15.04
CA TYR A 102 4.79 -10.74 14.90
C TYR A 102 5.14 -11.67 16.06
N ILE A 103 4.95 -11.21 17.30
CA ILE A 103 5.21 -11.99 18.52
C ILE A 103 4.23 -13.17 18.61
N ALA A 104 2.94 -12.95 18.37
CA ALA A 104 1.94 -14.00 18.40
C ALA A 104 2.25 -15.12 17.39
N MET A 105 2.69 -14.77 16.19
CA MET A 105 3.08 -15.75 15.16
C MET A 105 4.36 -16.50 15.55
N ASN A 106 5.34 -15.83 16.15
CA ASN A 106 6.53 -16.50 16.68
C ASN A 106 6.17 -17.46 17.83
N CYS A 107 5.29 -17.06 18.75
CA CYS A 107 4.81 -17.93 19.83
C CYS A 107 4.04 -19.14 19.28
N LEU A 108 3.18 -18.95 18.28
CA LEU A 108 2.44 -20.04 17.64
C LEU A 108 3.38 -21.03 16.97
N TYR A 109 4.39 -20.54 16.25
CA TYR A 109 5.41 -21.39 15.63
C TYR A 109 6.21 -22.18 16.67
N LEU A 110 6.63 -21.53 17.76
CA LEU A 110 7.32 -22.20 18.86
C LEU A 110 6.45 -23.24 19.55
N PHE A 111 5.16 -22.94 19.75
CA PHE A 111 4.21 -23.89 20.31
C PHE A 111 4.06 -25.12 19.42
N GLN A 112 3.96 -24.94 18.10
CA GLN A 112 3.94 -26.07 17.15
C GLN A 112 5.21 -26.91 17.22
N LEU A 113 6.38 -26.27 17.23
CA LEU A 113 7.65 -26.97 17.41
C LEU A 113 7.69 -27.73 18.74
N LEU A 114 7.25 -27.12 19.83
CA LEU A 114 7.20 -27.74 21.15
C LEU A 114 6.25 -28.95 21.15
N GLN A 115 5.09 -28.87 20.51
CA GLN A 115 4.16 -30.00 20.40
C GLN A 115 4.75 -31.16 19.60
N ILE A 116 5.40 -30.90 18.47
CA ILE A 116 6.08 -31.93 17.69
C ILE A 116 7.14 -32.64 18.54
N ARG A 117 7.82 -31.90 19.41
CA ARG A 117 8.85 -32.41 20.32
C ARG A 117 8.24 -33.21 21.48
N LEU A 118 7.26 -32.66 22.19
CA LEU A 118 6.60 -33.30 23.34
C LEU A 118 5.85 -34.58 22.96
N ASN A 119 5.36 -34.69 21.73
CA ASN A 119 4.65 -35.87 21.22
C ASN A 119 5.58 -37.01 20.74
N GLY A 120 6.88 -36.96 21.03
CA GLY A 120 7.69 -38.18 21.20
C GLY A 120 8.43 -38.73 19.97
N TYR A 121 8.96 -37.89 19.07
CA TYR A 121 9.75 -38.38 17.93
C TYR A 121 11.29 -38.46 18.13
N SER A 122 11.84 -38.16 19.30
CA SER A 122 13.28 -38.35 19.53
C SER A 122 13.60 -38.58 21.01
N GLU A 123 14.06 -39.78 21.39
CA GLU A 123 14.61 -40.06 22.73
C GLU A 123 16.03 -39.48 22.90
N ASP A 124 16.71 -39.14 21.81
CA ASP A 124 18.05 -38.55 21.81
C ASP A 124 18.00 -37.02 21.68
N TYR A 125 17.69 -36.35 22.79
CA TYR A 125 17.72 -34.89 22.88
C TYR A 125 19.13 -34.37 23.13
N GLU A 126 19.88 -34.13 22.07
CA GLU A 126 21.13 -33.39 22.16
C GLU A 126 20.88 -31.87 22.22
N ILE A 127 21.68 -31.16 23.02
CA ILE A 127 21.68 -29.68 23.15
C ILE A 127 21.70 -29.00 21.76
N MET A 128 22.33 -29.63 20.78
CA MET A 128 22.43 -29.17 19.39
C MET A 128 21.05 -28.92 18.74
N GLN A 129 20.01 -29.64 19.16
CA GLN A 129 18.66 -29.49 18.62
C GLN A 129 17.86 -28.33 19.24
N LEU A 130 18.31 -27.79 20.39
CA LEU A 130 17.73 -26.59 21.04
C LEU A 130 18.31 -25.30 20.46
N VAL A 131 19.52 -25.34 19.91
CA VAL A 131 20.22 -24.17 19.37
C VAL A 131 19.38 -23.41 18.32
N PRO A 132 18.73 -24.05 17.33
CA PRO A 132 17.92 -23.34 16.35
C PRO A 132 16.69 -22.65 16.96
N ILE A 133 16.10 -23.24 17.99
CA ILE A 133 14.93 -22.68 18.69
C ILE A 133 15.34 -21.42 19.46
N LEU A 134 16.44 -21.49 20.21
CA LEU A 134 16.99 -20.37 20.95
C LEU A 134 17.46 -19.25 20.00
N ALA A 135 18.09 -19.61 18.88
CA ALA A 135 18.50 -18.65 17.85
C ALA A 135 17.29 -17.92 17.24
N GLN A 136 16.22 -18.65 16.91
CA GLN A 136 14.98 -18.03 16.41
C GLN A 136 14.36 -17.10 17.45
N PHE A 137 14.36 -17.49 18.73
CA PHE A 137 13.82 -16.67 19.81
C PHE A 137 14.64 -15.38 20.01
N ALA A 138 15.97 -15.50 20.02
CA ALA A 138 16.86 -14.35 20.07
C ALA A 138 16.64 -13.42 18.87
N PHE A 139 16.53 -13.98 17.66
CA PHE A 139 16.23 -13.22 16.44
C PHE A 139 14.90 -12.46 16.57
N ALA A 140 13.84 -13.12 17.06
CA ALA A 140 12.53 -12.51 17.24
C ALA A 140 12.55 -11.36 18.26
N ILE A 141 13.23 -11.54 19.39
CA ILE A 141 13.39 -10.50 20.41
C ILE A 141 14.18 -9.31 19.84
N THR A 142 15.34 -9.57 19.25
CA THR A 142 16.22 -8.53 18.72
C THR A 142 15.52 -7.73 17.62
N GLY A 143 14.83 -8.40 16.69
CA GLY A 143 14.00 -7.76 15.67
C GLY A 143 12.91 -6.88 16.28
N SER A 144 12.19 -7.39 17.28
CA SER A 144 11.11 -6.65 17.96
C SER A 144 11.62 -5.40 18.68
N ILE A 145 12.75 -5.50 19.40
CA ILE A 145 13.34 -4.38 20.13
C ILE A 145 13.77 -3.28 19.16
N PHE A 146 14.53 -3.62 18.12
CA PHE A 146 14.98 -2.64 17.14
C PHE A 146 13.81 -2.04 16.35
N PHE A 147 12.78 -2.83 16.05
CA PHE A 147 11.59 -2.35 15.37
C PHE A 147 10.79 -1.38 16.25
N PHE A 148 10.68 -1.65 17.54
CA PHE A 148 10.04 -0.74 18.49
C PHE A 148 10.82 0.57 18.64
N LYS A 149 12.16 0.51 18.60
CA LYS A 149 13.05 1.68 18.59
C LYS A 149 13.05 2.47 17.27
N ARG A 150 12.25 2.04 16.28
CA ARG A 150 12.20 2.66 14.94
C ARG A 150 13.53 2.63 14.19
N GLU A 151 14.36 1.62 14.47
CA GLU A 151 15.63 1.45 13.78
C GLU A 151 15.43 0.70 12.46
N LYS A 152 16.11 1.17 11.40
CA LYS A 152 16.07 0.53 10.07
C LYS A 152 16.38 -0.97 10.14
N THR A 153 17.34 -1.35 10.97
CA THR A 153 17.76 -2.74 11.19
C THR A 153 16.60 -3.61 11.70
N GLY A 154 15.79 -3.11 12.63
CA GLY A 154 14.64 -3.86 13.15
C GLY A 154 13.59 -4.11 12.07
N TRP A 155 13.32 -3.11 11.23
CA TRP A 155 12.43 -3.29 10.08
C TRP A 155 13.00 -4.30 9.06
N ILE A 156 14.31 -4.26 8.78
CA ILE A 156 14.97 -5.23 7.90
C ILE A 156 14.83 -6.65 8.46
N LEU A 157 15.10 -6.85 9.75
CA LEU A 157 15.01 -8.17 10.40
C LEU A 157 13.60 -8.74 10.34
N ILE A 158 12.58 -7.90 10.59
CA ILE A 158 11.19 -8.33 10.54
C ILE A 158 10.77 -8.64 9.09
N VAL A 159 11.08 -7.79 8.11
CA VAL A 159 10.81 -8.07 6.69
C VAL A 159 11.49 -9.37 6.25
N PHE A 160 12.73 -9.58 6.70
CA PHE A 160 13.49 -10.78 6.39
C PHE A 160 12.81 -12.05 6.93
N ASP A 161 12.43 -12.06 8.20
CA ASP A 161 11.76 -13.20 8.85
C ASP A 161 10.38 -13.48 8.25
N PHE A 162 9.56 -12.45 8.00
CA PHE A 162 8.27 -12.65 7.33
C PHE A 162 8.44 -13.17 5.90
N THR A 163 9.44 -12.70 5.15
CA THR A 163 9.72 -13.21 3.79
C THR A 163 10.12 -14.67 3.84
N PHE A 164 11.05 -15.00 4.73
CA PHE A 164 11.48 -16.38 4.95
C PHE A 164 10.31 -17.30 5.32
N ARG A 165 9.46 -16.88 6.27
CA ARG A 165 8.26 -17.62 6.68
C ARG A 165 7.25 -17.78 5.56
N THR A 166 7.05 -16.75 4.74
CA THR A 166 6.14 -16.81 3.58
C THR A 166 6.61 -17.88 2.58
N ILE A 167 7.91 -17.91 2.27
CA ILE A 167 8.50 -18.92 1.37
C ILE A 167 8.33 -20.31 1.97
N PHE A 168 8.61 -20.48 3.26
CA PHE A 168 8.46 -21.76 3.93
C PHE A 168 7.00 -22.25 3.95
N SER A 169 6.04 -21.36 4.26
CA SER A 169 4.61 -21.67 4.17
C SER A 169 4.17 -22.01 2.75
N LEU A 170 4.71 -21.34 1.73
CA LEU A 170 4.45 -21.65 0.33
C LEU A 170 4.98 -23.06 -0.03
N GLN A 171 6.17 -23.42 0.43
CA GLN A 171 6.74 -24.75 0.25
C GLN A 171 5.88 -25.82 0.93
N LEU A 172 5.44 -25.58 2.17
CA LEU A 172 4.52 -26.48 2.88
C LEU A 172 3.18 -26.62 2.15
N LEU A 173 2.66 -25.54 1.57
CA LEU A 173 1.45 -25.58 0.75
C LEU A 173 1.64 -26.47 -0.48
N VAL A 174 2.72 -26.28 -1.23
CA VAL A 174 3.04 -27.09 -2.40
C VAL A 174 3.20 -28.57 -2.04
N LEU A 175 3.89 -28.87 -0.93
CA LEU A 175 4.03 -30.24 -0.43
C LEU A 175 2.67 -30.83 -0.05
N SER A 176 1.84 -30.09 0.67
CA SER A 176 0.53 -30.57 1.10
C SER A 176 -0.41 -30.82 -0.09
N LEU A 177 -0.36 -29.98 -1.12
CA LEU A 177 -1.12 -30.19 -2.35
C LEU A 177 -0.64 -31.43 -3.12
N ARG A 178 0.68 -31.68 -3.14
CA ARG A 178 1.26 -32.87 -3.78
C ARG A 178 0.88 -34.17 -3.06
N TYR A 179 0.72 -34.11 -1.74
CA TYR A 179 0.41 -35.25 -0.89
C TYR A 179 -1.00 -35.19 -0.31
N ILE A 180 -1.96 -34.58 -1.02
CA ILE A 180 -3.32 -34.36 -0.51
C ILE A 180 -4.06 -35.66 -0.17
N SER A 181 -3.66 -36.77 -0.81
CA SER A 181 -4.19 -38.11 -0.58
C SER A 181 -3.44 -38.88 0.51
N ASN A 182 -2.39 -38.30 1.11
CA ASN A 182 -1.59 -38.95 2.13
C ASN A 182 -2.19 -38.69 3.53
N PRO A 183 -2.73 -39.71 4.21
CA PRO A 183 -3.33 -39.54 5.54
C PRO A 183 -2.30 -39.14 6.61
N PHE A 184 -1.01 -39.31 6.34
CA PHE A 184 0.09 -38.94 7.26
C PHE A 184 0.52 -37.47 7.16
N ILE A 185 0.11 -36.75 6.10
CA ILE A 185 0.35 -35.31 5.96
C ILE A 185 -1.00 -34.60 5.87
N PRO A 186 -1.75 -34.48 6.99
CA PRO A 186 -3.06 -33.87 6.97
C PRO A 186 -2.93 -32.40 6.57
N PHE A 187 -3.42 -32.08 5.36
CA PHE A 187 -3.58 -30.70 4.94
C PHE A 187 -4.54 -30.00 5.90
N SER A 188 -4.04 -29.02 6.62
CA SER A 188 -4.85 -28.17 7.50
C SER A 188 -4.80 -26.75 6.96
N PHE A 189 -5.95 -26.26 6.50
CA PHE A 189 -6.13 -24.87 6.07
C PHE A 189 -5.55 -23.88 7.09
N TYR A 190 -5.78 -24.15 8.37
CA TYR A 190 -5.33 -23.33 9.48
C TYR A 190 -3.80 -23.32 9.65
N ASN A 191 -3.12 -24.43 9.37
CA ASN A 191 -1.67 -24.53 9.52
C ASN A 191 -0.90 -24.10 8.27
N THR A 192 -1.57 -23.98 7.12
CA THR A 192 -0.88 -23.77 5.84
C THR A 192 -1.32 -22.50 5.13
N ILE A 193 -2.63 -22.28 4.93
CA ILE A 193 -3.14 -21.12 4.17
C ILE A 193 -3.22 -19.88 5.06
N LEU A 194 -3.75 -20.01 6.28
CA LEU A 194 -3.91 -18.87 7.18
C LEU A 194 -2.56 -18.18 7.49
N PRO A 195 -1.47 -18.89 7.83
CA PRO A 195 -0.18 -18.25 8.07
C PRO A 195 0.37 -17.58 6.81
N LEU A 196 0.22 -18.21 5.64
CA LEU A 196 0.67 -17.63 4.36
C LEU A 196 -0.01 -16.29 4.08
N ILE A 197 -1.34 -16.22 4.25
CA ILE A 197 -2.11 -14.98 4.07
C ILE A 197 -1.65 -13.93 5.09
N LEU A 198 -1.54 -14.30 6.36
CA LEU A 198 -1.14 -13.37 7.42
C LEU A 198 0.28 -12.84 7.19
N PHE A 199 1.25 -13.70 6.86
CA PHE A 199 2.62 -13.28 6.56
C PHE A 199 2.67 -12.37 5.33
N GLY A 200 1.94 -12.72 4.27
CA GLY A 200 1.84 -11.90 3.06
C GLY A 200 1.22 -10.52 3.33
N LEU A 201 0.14 -10.46 4.10
CA LEU A 201 -0.51 -9.21 4.49
C LEU A 201 0.41 -8.32 5.34
N VAL A 202 1.13 -8.90 6.30
CA VAL A 202 2.09 -8.14 7.11
C VAL A 202 3.25 -7.66 6.25
N LEU A 203 3.79 -8.49 5.35
CA LEU A 203 4.83 -8.09 4.38
C LEU A 203 4.38 -6.94 3.49
N PHE A 204 3.18 -7.04 2.95
CA PHE A 204 2.58 -6.00 2.13
C PHE A 204 2.49 -4.71 2.94
N ARG A 205 2.01 -4.77 4.19
CA ARG A 205 1.94 -3.60 5.06
C ARG A 205 3.32 -3.05 5.42
N LEU A 206 4.31 -3.91 5.64
CA LEU A 206 5.69 -3.53 5.91
C LEU A 206 6.33 -2.79 4.73
N GLY A 207 5.93 -3.14 3.50
CA GLY A 207 6.35 -2.50 2.25
C GLY A 207 5.59 -1.22 1.90
N SER A 208 4.63 -0.77 2.72
CA SER A 208 3.94 0.50 2.49
C SER A 208 4.90 1.69 2.61
N ALA A 209 4.78 2.68 1.71
CA ALA A 209 5.63 3.88 1.70
C ALA A 209 5.63 4.61 3.03
N ARG A 210 4.45 4.68 3.68
CA ARG A 210 4.27 5.29 4.99
C ARG A 210 5.09 4.59 6.06
N LEU A 211 5.05 3.26 6.14
CA LEU A 211 5.84 2.55 7.16
C LEU A 211 7.32 2.64 6.84
N MET A 212 7.73 2.45 5.59
CA MET A 212 9.14 2.55 5.19
C MET A 212 9.76 3.90 5.57
N SER A 213 9.03 5.00 5.43
CA SER A 213 9.50 6.34 5.79
C SER A 213 9.84 6.49 7.29
N GLU A 214 9.08 5.88 8.19
CA GLU A 214 9.31 5.93 9.65
C GLU A 214 10.62 5.24 10.05
N TYR A 215 11.04 4.24 9.27
CA TYR A 215 12.26 3.45 9.51
C TYR A 215 13.43 3.87 8.63
N LYS A 216 13.31 4.97 7.87
CA LYS A 216 14.32 5.42 6.88
C LYS A 216 14.67 4.32 5.87
N ALA A 217 13.70 3.47 5.55
CA ALA A 217 13.81 2.42 4.55
C ALA A 217 13.35 2.96 3.19
N THR A 218 13.97 2.46 2.12
CA THR A 218 13.61 2.79 0.73
C THR A 218 13.04 1.56 0.04
N LYS A 219 12.30 1.74 -1.07
CA LYS A 219 11.81 0.62 -1.91
C LYS A 219 12.97 -0.30 -2.35
N GLN A 220 14.14 0.27 -2.63
CA GLN A 220 15.35 -0.50 -2.93
C GLN A 220 15.81 -1.35 -1.74
N THR A 221 15.78 -0.80 -0.52
CA THR A 221 16.09 -1.58 0.69
C THR A 221 15.10 -2.73 0.86
N TYR A 222 13.79 -2.48 0.66
CA TYR A 222 12.75 -3.51 0.74
C TYR A 222 12.99 -4.67 -0.24
N MET A 223 13.17 -4.34 -1.52
CA MET A 223 13.42 -5.34 -2.57
C MET A 223 14.72 -6.11 -2.33
N PHE A 224 15.76 -5.43 -1.86
CA PHE A 224 17.02 -6.08 -1.50
C PHE A 224 16.83 -7.05 -0.32
N THR A 225 16.12 -6.65 0.74
CA THR A 225 15.83 -7.53 1.87
C THR A 225 15.05 -8.76 1.43
N ILE A 226 13.99 -8.60 0.64
CA ILE A 226 13.21 -9.72 0.09
C ILE A 226 14.10 -10.65 -0.75
N GLY A 227 14.90 -10.08 -1.66
CA GLY A 227 15.81 -10.86 -2.51
C GLY A 227 16.83 -11.64 -1.68
N ALA A 228 17.42 -11.01 -0.67
CA ALA A 228 18.35 -11.65 0.25
C ALA A 228 17.68 -12.79 1.04
N SER A 229 16.44 -12.59 1.51
CA SER A 229 15.66 -13.64 2.19
C SER A 229 15.36 -14.82 1.28
N ILE A 230 15.00 -14.58 0.02
CA ILE A 230 14.75 -15.64 -0.96
C ILE A 230 16.03 -16.44 -1.22
N LEU A 231 17.16 -15.77 -1.46
CA LEU A 231 18.45 -16.42 -1.65
C LEU A 231 18.85 -17.26 -0.42
N PHE A 232 18.67 -16.70 0.77
CA PHE A 232 18.95 -17.40 2.02
C PHE A 232 18.07 -18.65 2.19
N ALA A 233 16.76 -18.54 1.90
CA ALA A 233 15.85 -19.68 1.92
C ALA A 233 16.26 -20.76 0.91
N ALA A 234 16.63 -20.36 -0.31
CA ALA A 234 17.12 -21.29 -1.33
C ALA A 234 18.40 -22.01 -0.89
N CYS A 235 19.34 -21.30 -0.26
CA CYS A 235 20.55 -21.90 0.30
C CYS A 235 20.22 -22.94 1.38
N ILE A 236 19.28 -22.65 2.29
CA ILE A 236 18.86 -23.61 3.32
C ILE A 236 18.27 -24.87 2.68
N VAL A 237 17.37 -24.72 1.71
CA VAL A 237 16.76 -25.86 1.01
C VAL A 237 17.82 -26.67 0.26
N PHE A 238 18.78 -26.00 -0.38
CA PHE A 238 19.90 -26.64 -1.06
C PHE A 238 20.73 -27.46 -0.08
N VAL A 239 21.16 -26.86 1.04
CA VAL A 239 21.92 -27.54 2.10
C VAL A 239 21.16 -28.74 2.64
N GLN A 240 19.87 -28.59 2.97
CA GLN A 240 19.05 -29.69 3.49
C GLN A 240 19.00 -30.89 2.54
N ARG A 241 18.97 -30.66 1.22
CA ARG A 241 18.96 -31.72 0.20
C ARG A 241 20.30 -32.43 0.04
N PHE A 242 21.41 -31.86 0.50
CA PHE A 242 22.72 -32.51 0.45
C PHE A 242 23.01 -33.35 1.70
N PHE A 243 22.37 -33.04 2.82
CA PHE A 243 22.61 -33.72 4.10
C PHE A 243 21.52 -34.75 4.46
N TYR A 244 20.41 -34.81 3.73
CA TYR A 244 19.34 -35.81 3.84
C TYR A 244 19.03 -36.41 2.47
#